data_AF-A0A932RJ11-F1
#
_entry.id   AF-A0A932RJ11-F1
#
_cell.length_a   1.000
_cell.length_b   1.000
_cell.length_c   1.000
_cell.angle_alpha   90.00
_cell.angle_beta   90.00
_cell.angle_gamma   90.00
#
_symmetry.space_group_name_H-M   'P 1'
#
loop_
_entity.id
_entity.type
_entity.pdbx_description
1 polymer ?
#
loop_
_entity_poly.entity_id
_entity_poly.type
_entity_poly.pdbx_seq_one_letter_code
_entity_poly.pdbx_strand_id
1 'polypeptide(L)'
;MSTDNYRIGKKLHLIIGMIGAVWLLFMSVTGILINHQEPLGLGDREISDRFLPTSYRADVRTGSTRWNVVLADLHSGRIFGRYGYMISDIIGGLLILSVLSGAFMYFFTKHLKTNHDQTEASGTANHLNASATSGVVSQNGKRWSGSIHAKRS
;
A
#
# COMPACT_ATOMS: atom_id res chain seq x y z
N MET A 1 20.27 -16.72 0.42
CA MET A 1 18.88 -16.31 0.68
C MET A 1 18.10 -16.54 -0.61
N SER A 2 17.25 -17.59 -0.68
CA SER A 2 16.68 -18.08 -1.94
C SER A 2 15.79 -17.03 -2.64
N THR A 3 15.97 -16.88 -3.95
CA THR A 3 15.16 -16.02 -4.84
C THR A 3 13.68 -16.43 -4.90
N ASP A 4 13.32 -17.58 -4.33
CA ASP A 4 11.93 -18.05 -4.19
C ASP A 4 11.10 -17.18 -3.25
N ASN A 5 11.71 -16.64 -2.19
CA ASN A 5 11.00 -15.89 -1.14
C ASN A 5 10.36 -14.59 -1.67
N TYR A 6 11.02 -13.93 -2.63
CA TYR A 6 10.50 -12.70 -3.24
C TYR A 6 9.29 -12.97 -4.16
N ARG A 7 9.31 -14.11 -4.88
CA ARG A 7 8.19 -14.52 -5.74
C ARG A 7 6.98 -14.91 -4.92
N ILE A 8 7.20 -15.59 -3.78
CA ILE A 8 6.13 -15.97 -2.84
C ILE A 8 5.51 -14.72 -2.20
N GLY A 9 6.32 -13.77 -1.72
CA GLY A 9 5.82 -12.53 -1.14
C GLY A 9 4.91 -11.74 -2.08
N LYS A 10 5.28 -11.62 -3.37
CA LYS A 10 4.44 -10.97 -4.38
C LYS A 10 3.14 -11.72 -4.66
N LYS A 11 3.19 -13.04 -4.77
CA LYS A 11 1.98 -13.87 -4.98
C LYS A 11 1.03 -13.76 -3.79
N LEU A 12 1.54 -13.83 -2.57
CA LEU A 12 0.75 -13.67 -1.35
C LEU A 12 0.11 -12.28 -1.28
N HIS A 13 0.87 -11.21 -1.53
CA HIS A 13 0.32 -9.85 -1.59
C HIS A 13 -0.80 -9.73 -2.64
N LEU A 14 -0.60 -10.29 -3.83
CA LEU A 14 -1.58 -10.23 -4.91
C LEU A 14 -2.84 -11.06 -4.60
N ILE A 15 -2.72 -12.23 -3.98
CA ILE A 15 -3.85 -13.08 -3.60
C ILE A 15 -4.62 -12.46 -2.43
N ILE A 16 -3.93 -12.02 -1.37
CA ILE A 16 -4.56 -11.37 -0.20
C ILE A 16 -5.24 -10.07 -0.64
N GLY A 17 -4.58 -9.28 -1.48
CA GLY A 17 -5.15 -8.07 -2.06
C GLY A 17 -6.34 -8.34 -2.96
N MET A 18 -6.32 -9.41 -3.77
CA MET A 18 -7.44 -9.78 -4.65
C MET A 18 -8.67 -10.23 -3.85
N ILE A 19 -8.48 -11.09 -2.83
CA ILE A 19 -9.57 -11.50 -1.93
C ILE A 19 -10.15 -10.25 -1.22
N GLY A 20 -9.27 -9.39 -0.72
CA GLY A 20 -9.67 -8.13 -0.12
C GLY A 20 -10.41 -7.19 -1.08
N ALA A 21 -10.00 -7.12 -2.35
CA ALA A 21 -10.63 -6.27 -3.36
C ALA A 21 -12.05 -6.75 -3.69
N VAL A 22 -12.28 -8.06 -3.79
CA VAL A 22 -13.62 -8.62 -3.97
C VAL A 22 -14.52 -8.28 -2.77
N TRP A 23 -13.99 -8.43 -1.56
CA TRP A 23 -14.72 -8.05 -0.34
C TRP A 23 -15.01 -6.55 -0.29
N LEU A 24 -14.04 -5.71 -0.65
CA LEU A 24 -14.20 -4.25 -0.69
C LEU A 24 -15.23 -3.83 -1.74
N LEU A 25 -15.29 -4.52 -2.89
CA LEU A 25 -16.34 -4.30 -3.89
C LEU A 25 -17.73 -4.61 -3.30
N PHE A 26 -17.88 -5.73 -2.60
CA PHE A 26 -19.14 -6.07 -1.91
C PHE A 26 -19.53 -5.01 -0.87
N MET A 27 -18.58 -4.58 -0.03
CA MET A 27 -18.81 -3.53 0.97
C MET A 27 -19.14 -2.18 0.33
N SER A 28 -18.54 -1.87 -0.82
CA SER A 28 -18.83 -0.65 -1.58
C SER A 28 -20.24 -0.69 -2.17
N VAL A 29 -20.65 -1.79 -2.81
CA VAL A 29 -21.99 -1.94 -3.38
C VAL A 29 -23.07 -1.84 -2.29
N THR A 30 -22.91 -2.57 -1.19
CA THR A 30 -23.85 -2.52 -0.06
C THR A 30 -23.88 -1.14 0.60
N GLY A 31 -22.73 -0.47 0.75
CA GLY A 31 -22.64 0.88 1.31
C GLY A 31 -23.30 1.94 0.43
N ILE A 32 -23.11 1.88 -0.89
CA ILE A 32 -23.81 2.75 -1.85
C ILE A 32 -25.31 2.54 -1.74
N LEU A 33 -25.74 1.28 -1.65
CA LEU A 33 -27.15 0.90 -1.55
C LEU A 33 -27.78 1.39 -0.24
N ILE A 34 -27.03 1.41 0.87
CA ILE A 34 -27.45 2.02 2.14
C ILE A 34 -27.52 3.56 2.03
N ASN A 35 -26.53 4.18 1.40
CA ASN A 35 -26.45 5.64 1.29
C ASN A 35 -27.51 6.22 0.34
N HIS A 36 -27.99 5.45 -0.63
CA HIS A 36 -28.99 5.86 -1.62
C HIS A 36 -30.38 5.23 -1.39
N GLN A 37 -30.73 4.86 -0.15
CA GLN A 37 -32.00 4.20 0.16
C GLN A 37 -33.25 5.04 -0.15
N GLU A 38 -33.15 6.36 0.03
CA GLU A 38 -34.22 7.34 -0.21
C GLU A 38 -34.57 7.46 -1.70
N PRO A 39 -33.63 7.78 -2.60
CA PRO A 39 -33.89 7.80 -4.05
C PRO A 39 -34.39 6.47 -4.63
N LEU A 40 -34.03 5.34 -4.00
CA LEU A 40 -34.40 4.00 -4.47
C LEU A 40 -35.76 3.53 -3.93
N GLY A 41 -36.41 4.32 -3.05
CA GLY A 41 -37.67 3.93 -2.41
C GLY A 41 -37.55 2.61 -1.63
N LEU A 42 -36.36 2.34 -1.09
CA LEU A 42 -36.04 1.13 -0.30
C LEU A 42 -36.22 1.38 1.20
N GLY A 43 -36.21 2.63 1.66
CA GLY A 43 -36.39 2.97 3.07
C GLY A 43 -37.74 2.53 3.65
N ASP A 44 -38.80 2.59 2.84
CA ASP A 44 -40.18 2.35 3.29
C ASP A 44 -40.77 1.03 2.79
N ARG A 45 -39.97 0.25 2.04
CA ARG A 45 -40.38 -1.10 1.69
C ARG A 45 -40.17 -2.01 2.89
N GLU A 46 -41.22 -2.75 3.17
CA GLU A 46 -41.32 -3.65 4.29
C GLU A 46 -41.26 -5.10 3.77
N ILE A 47 -40.47 -5.96 4.42
CA ILE A 47 -40.43 -7.39 4.11
C ILE A 47 -41.21 -8.12 5.19
N SER A 48 -42.16 -8.96 4.75
CA SER A 48 -42.93 -9.81 5.64
C SER A 48 -42.02 -10.77 6.44
N ASP A 49 -42.25 -10.83 7.74
CA ASP A 49 -41.56 -11.67 8.74
C ASP A 49 -41.50 -13.18 8.41
N ARG A 50 -42.25 -13.64 7.40
CA ARG A 50 -42.28 -15.06 6.97
C ARG A 50 -40.92 -15.56 6.50
N PHE A 51 -40.08 -14.69 5.95
CA PHE A 51 -38.77 -15.06 5.40
C PHE A 51 -37.58 -14.67 6.27
N LEU A 52 -37.83 -14.02 7.41
CA LEU A 52 -36.77 -13.51 8.28
C LEU A 52 -36.46 -14.48 9.43
N PRO A 53 -35.17 -14.76 9.70
CA PRO A 53 -34.75 -15.56 10.85
C PRO A 53 -35.22 -14.94 12.18
N THR A 54 -35.45 -15.78 13.20
CA THR A 54 -36.00 -15.39 14.52
C THR A 54 -35.26 -14.22 15.19
N SER A 55 -33.98 -14.00 14.88
CA SER A 55 -33.15 -12.91 15.42
C SER A 55 -33.49 -11.51 14.89
N TYR A 56 -34.24 -11.40 13.79
CA TYR A 56 -34.66 -10.13 13.16
C TYR A 56 -36.03 -9.65 13.59
N ARG A 57 -36.73 -10.41 14.43
CA ARG A 57 -38.02 -10.04 14.99
C ARG A 57 -37.81 -8.93 16.02
N ALA A 58 -37.47 -7.75 15.55
CA ALA A 58 -37.39 -6.55 16.35
C ALA A 58 -38.82 -6.06 16.61
N ASP A 59 -39.29 -6.44 17.79
CA ASP A 59 -40.47 -5.95 18.48
C ASP A 59 -41.84 -6.34 17.92
N VAL A 60 -42.66 -6.78 18.85
CA VAL A 60 -43.96 -7.44 18.69
C VAL A 60 -45.06 -6.44 18.34
N ARG A 61 -44.70 -5.31 17.70
CA ARG A 61 -45.61 -4.16 17.52
C ARG A 61 -45.96 -3.82 16.07
N THR A 62 -45.15 -4.23 15.09
CA THR A 62 -45.42 -3.94 13.66
C THR A 62 -45.27 -5.12 12.70
N GLY A 63 -44.67 -6.24 13.10
CA GLY A 63 -44.65 -7.49 12.31
C GLY A 63 -43.96 -7.40 10.95
N SER A 64 -43.01 -6.48 10.83
CA SER A 64 -42.34 -6.17 9.56
C SER A 64 -40.98 -5.53 9.78
N THR A 65 -39.96 -5.99 9.02
CA THR A 65 -38.62 -5.42 9.03
C THR A 65 -38.38 -4.60 7.77
N ARG A 66 -37.85 -3.39 7.94
CA ARG A 66 -37.51 -2.47 6.85
C ARG A 66 -36.24 -2.94 6.11
N TRP A 67 -36.18 -2.76 4.79
CA TRP A 67 -35.01 -3.13 3.96
C TRP A 67 -33.71 -2.48 4.43
N ASN A 68 -33.78 -1.30 5.06
CA ASN A 68 -32.60 -0.62 5.57
C ASN A 68 -31.85 -1.42 6.64
N VAL A 69 -32.57 -2.12 7.52
CA VAL A 69 -31.98 -2.98 8.56
C VAL A 69 -31.30 -4.19 7.93
N VAL A 70 -31.96 -4.83 6.97
CA VAL A 70 -31.41 -5.98 6.26
C VAL A 70 -30.13 -5.60 5.50
N LEU A 71 -30.13 -4.46 4.82
CA LEU A 71 -28.96 -3.96 4.10
C LEU A 71 -27.81 -3.58 5.05
N ALA A 72 -28.10 -2.92 6.17
CA ALA A 72 -27.09 -2.58 7.17
C ALA A 72 -26.44 -3.82 7.80
N ASP A 73 -27.23 -4.87 8.00
CA ASP A 73 -26.75 -6.12 8.56
C ASP A 73 -26.02 -7.00 7.54
N LEU A 74 -26.39 -6.92 6.26
CA LEU A 74 -25.61 -7.48 5.17
C LEU A 74 -24.24 -6.78 5.06
N HIS A 75 -24.23 -5.45 5.17
CA HIS A 75 -23.02 -4.63 5.14
C HIS A 75 -22.10 -4.92 6.33
N SER A 76 -22.64 -5.12 7.54
CA SER A 76 -21.83 -5.49 8.71
C SER A 76 -21.45 -6.97 8.74
N GLY A 77 -22.00 -7.80 7.84
CA GLY A 77 -21.88 -9.26 7.89
C GLY A 77 -22.74 -9.92 8.98
N ARG A 78 -23.52 -9.15 9.76
CA ARG A 78 -24.45 -9.64 10.78
C ARG A 78 -25.46 -10.64 10.24
N ILE A 79 -25.82 -10.54 8.96
CA ILE A 79 -26.76 -11.46 8.32
C ILE A 79 -26.28 -12.93 8.36
N PHE A 80 -24.97 -13.17 8.43
CA PHE A 80 -24.37 -14.49 8.58
C PHE A 80 -24.14 -14.89 10.06
N GLY A 81 -24.70 -14.13 11.00
CA GLY A 81 -24.55 -14.33 12.44
C GLY A 81 -23.12 -14.07 12.93
N ARG A 82 -22.72 -14.80 13.98
CA ARG A 82 -21.42 -14.62 14.66
C ARG A 82 -20.22 -14.80 13.72
N TYR A 83 -20.31 -15.73 12.78
CA TYR A 83 -19.23 -15.99 11.82
C TYR A 83 -19.04 -14.83 10.85
N GLY A 84 -20.11 -14.14 10.47
CA GLY A 84 -20.03 -13.00 9.56
C GLY A 84 -19.17 -11.87 10.10
N TYR A 85 -19.32 -11.49 11.37
CA TYR A 85 -18.46 -10.48 11.99
C TYR A 85 -16.99 -10.87 11.97
N MET A 86 -16.69 -12.12 12.35
CA MET A 86 -15.31 -12.60 12.40
C MET A 86 -14.67 -12.60 11.01
N ILE A 87 -15.42 -13.02 9.98
CA ILE A 87 -14.94 -13.01 8.60
C ILE A 87 -14.71 -11.57 8.12
N SER A 88 -15.65 -10.65 8.36
CA SER A 88 -15.52 -9.23 8.03
C SER A 88 -14.26 -8.61 8.67
N ASP A 89 -14.04 -8.87 9.96
CA ASP A 89 -12.90 -8.32 10.71
C ASP A 89 -11.57 -8.90 10.21
N ILE A 90 -11.52 -10.20 9.91
CA ILE A 90 -10.32 -10.84 9.36
C ILE A 90 -9.99 -10.26 7.99
N ILE A 91 -10.97 -10.13 7.09
CA ILE A 91 -10.72 -9.58 5.75
C ILE A 91 -10.34 -8.09 5.83
N GLY A 92 -10.98 -7.33 6.73
CA GLY A 92 -10.59 -5.95 7.02
C GLY A 92 -9.14 -5.85 7.50
N GLY A 93 -8.73 -6.72 8.42
CA GLY A 93 -7.34 -6.81 8.88
C GLY A 93 -6.37 -7.18 7.75
N LEU A 94 -6.73 -8.16 6.91
CA LEU A 94 -5.94 -8.54 5.73
C LEU A 94 -5.79 -7.40 4.72
N LEU A 95 -6.85 -6.60 4.53
CA LEU A 95 -6.82 -5.41 3.68
C LEU A 95 -5.86 -4.35 4.22
N ILE A 96 -5.91 -4.07 5.52
CA ILE A 96 -4.98 -3.14 6.18
C ILE A 96 -3.54 -3.65 6.02
N LEU A 97 -3.30 -4.93 6.30
CA LEU A 97 -1.98 -5.55 6.12
C LEU A 97 -1.51 -5.50 4.67
N SER A 98 -2.42 -5.68 3.70
CA SER A 98 -2.11 -5.55 2.28
C SER A 98 -1.66 -4.13 1.92
N VAL A 99 -2.37 -3.11 2.42
CA VAL A 99 -1.99 -1.70 2.22
C VAL A 99 -0.64 -1.39 2.87
N LEU A 100 -0.43 -1.83 4.11
CA LEU A 100 0.84 -1.64 4.82
C LEU A 100 2.00 -2.35 4.11
N SER A 101 1.78 -3.57 3.63
CA SER A 101 2.76 -4.34 2.87
C SER A 101 3.16 -3.65 1.55
N GLY A 102 2.18 -3.09 0.83
CA GLY A 102 2.42 -2.31 -0.38
C GLY A 102 3.18 -1.01 -0.10
N ALA A 103 2.78 -0.27 0.94
CA ALA A 103 3.43 0.97 1.35
C ALA A 103 4.87 0.72 1.82
N PHE A 104 5.09 -0.36 2.57
CA PHE A 104 6.42 -0.81 3.00
C PHE A 104 7.32 -1.07 1.79
N MET A 105 6.85 -1.83 0.79
CA MET A 105 7.61 -2.07 -0.44
C MET A 105 7.95 -0.76 -1.18
N TYR A 106 7.00 0.18 -1.28
CA TYR A 106 7.24 1.48 -1.91
C TYR A 106 8.30 2.31 -1.17
N PHE A 107 8.23 2.39 0.16
CA PHE A 107 9.16 3.19 0.97
C PHE A 107 10.57 2.56 1.03
N PHE A 108 10.68 1.25 1.25
CA PHE A 108 11.97 0.55 1.33
C PHE A 108 12.73 0.56 0.00
N THR A 109 12.02 0.43 -1.13
CA THR A 109 12.67 0.47 -2.45
C THR A 109 13.21 1.86 -2.77
N LYS A 110 12.55 2.92 -2.27
CA LYS A 110 12.99 4.30 -2.47
C LYS A 110 14.23 4.66 -1.63
N HIS A 111 14.35 4.11 -0.43
CA HIS A 111 15.50 4.41 0.44
C HIS A 111 16.81 3.69 0.05
N LEU A 112 16.74 2.57 -0.67
CA LEU A 112 17.95 1.88 -1.12
C LEU A 112 18.57 2.49 -2.39
N LYS A 113 17.78 3.19 -3.22
CA LYS A 113 18.27 3.80 -4.45
C LYS A 113 19.07 5.09 -4.22
N THR A 114 18.69 5.88 -3.22
CA THR A 114 19.35 7.16 -2.90
C THR A 114 20.77 6.99 -2.33
N ASN A 115 21.10 5.84 -1.73
CA ASN A 115 22.43 5.64 -1.14
C ASN A 115 23.45 5.19 -2.19
N HIS A 116 23.05 4.37 -3.17
CA HIS A 116 23.98 3.90 -4.22
C HIS A 116 24.41 5.05 -5.13
N ASP A 117 23.47 5.91 -5.54
CA ASP A 117 23.74 7.07 -6.39
C ASP A 117 24.67 8.09 -5.70
N GLN A 118 24.53 8.27 -4.39
CA GLN A 118 25.42 9.15 -3.61
C GLN A 118 26.84 8.58 -3.47
N THR A 119 26.97 7.26 -3.30
CA THR A 119 28.29 6.62 -3.16
C THR A 119 29.05 6.62 -4.49
N GLU A 120 28.35 6.41 -5.61
CA GLU A 120 28.92 6.51 -6.97
C GLU A 120 29.28 7.96 -7.36
N ALA A 121 28.42 8.93 -7.04
CA ALA A 121 28.70 10.35 -7.25
C ALA A 121 29.91 10.82 -6.41
N SER A 122 30.03 10.34 -5.17
CA SER A 122 31.16 10.66 -4.30
C SER A 122 32.46 9.99 -4.78
N GLY A 123 32.40 8.75 -5.26
CA GLY A 123 33.55 8.03 -5.82
C GLY A 123 34.06 8.62 -7.13
N THR A 124 33.16 9.00 -8.04
CA THR A 124 33.52 9.67 -9.30
C THR A 124 34.10 11.07 -9.07
N ALA A 125 33.54 11.86 -8.15
CA ALA A 125 34.10 13.16 -7.77
C ALA A 125 35.51 13.04 -7.19
N ASN A 126 35.76 12.05 -6.32
CA ASN A 126 37.08 11.79 -5.75
C ASN A 126 38.10 11.36 -6.80
N HIS A 127 37.72 10.51 -7.76
CA HIS A 127 38.61 10.08 -8.84
C HIS A 127 38.99 11.24 -9.77
N LEU A 128 38.02 12.09 -10.14
CA LEU A 128 38.27 13.28 -10.96
C LEU A 128 39.23 14.26 -10.27
N ASN A 129 39.04 14.51 -8.97
CA ASN A 129 39.92 15.37 -8.18
C ASN A 129 41.34 14.80 -8.06
N ALA A 130 41.48 13.47 -7.88
CA ALA A 130 42.77 12.78 -7.84
C ALA A 130 43.53 12.87 -9.19
N SER A 131 42.82 12.72 -10.31
CA SER A 131 43.41 12.89 -11.65
C SER A 131 43.79 14.35 -11.96
N ALA A 132 43.01 15.32 -11.47
CA ALA A 132 43.33 16.75 -11.64
C ALA A 132 44.56 17.16 -10.81
N THR A 133 44.65 16.72 -9.55
CA THR A 133 45.81 17.01 -8.69
C THR A 133 47.09 16.35 -9.18
N SER A 134 47.04 15.10 -9.65
CA SER A 134 48.21 14.44 -10.25
C SER A 134 48.67 15.09 -11.56
N GLY A 135 47.75 15.56 -12.40
CA GLY A 135 48.07 16.35 -13.59
C GLY A 135 48.73 17.71 -13.27
N VAL A 136 48.21 18.42 -12.26
CA VAL A 136 48.76 19.70 -11.79
C VAL A 136 50.14 19.51 -11.15
N VAL A 137 50.33 18.47 -10.34
CA VAL A 137 51.64 18.14 -9.72
C VAL A 137 52.68 17.78 -10.80
N SER A 138 52.29 17.04 -11.84
CA SER A 138 53.17 16.68 -12.95
C SER A 138 53.61 17.89 -13.78
N GLN A 139 52.71 18.86 -14.01
CA GLN A 139 53.07 20.11 -14.69
C GLN A 139 53.96 21.00 -13.84
N ASN A 140 53.70 21.12 -12.54
CA ASN A 140 54.44 22.02 -11.67
C ASN A 140 55.87 21.51 -11.38
N GLY A 141 56.06 20.18 -11.30
CA GLY A 141 57.40 19.56 -11.15
C GLY A 141 58.32 19.79 -12.35
N LYS A 142 57.77 19.93 -13.56
CA LYS A 142 58.56 20.23 -14.77
C LYS A 142 58.90 21.73 -14.92
N ARG A 143 58.27 22.62 -14.14
CA ARG A 143 58.48 24.06 -14.22
C ARG A 143 59.69 24.58 -13.42
N TRP A 144 60.25 23.77 -12.52
CA TRP A 144 61.39 24.16 -11.66
C TRP A 144 62.77 23.62 -12.10
N SER A 145 62.86 22.95 -13.25
CA SER A 145 64.13 22.39 -13.75
C SER A 145 64.80 23.22 -14.86
N GLY A 146 64.33 24.45 -15.12
CA GLY A 146 64.73 25.24 -16.31
C GLY A 146 65.29 26.64 -16.08
N SER A 147 65.51 27.10 -14.84
CA SER A 147 65.91 28.50 -14.60
C SER A 147 67.12 28.64 -13.67
N ILE A 148 68.25 28.01 -14.00
CA ILE A 148 69.54 28.36 -13.41
C ILE A 148 70.70 28.19 -14.42
N HIS A 149 70.70 28.91 -15.54
CA HIS A 149 71.94 29.18 -16.29
C HIS A 149 71.78 30.27 -17.36
N ALA A 150 72.11 31.51 -17.01
CA ALA A 150 72.57 32.54 -17.96
C ALA A 150 73.39 33.57 -17.15
N LYS A 151 74.61 33.17 -16.78
CA LYS A 151 75.90 33.66 -17.29
C LYS A 151 76.10 35.19 -17.11
N ARG A 152 76.90 35.48 -16.07
CA ARG A 152 77.79 36.63 -15.97
C ARG A 152 78.67 36.75 -17.22
N SER A 153 78.75 37.94 -17.80
CA SER A 153 79.97 38.61 -18.29
C SER A 153 79.62 40.03 -18.70
#